data_AF-A0A1M2V5F0-F1
#
_entry.id   AF-A0A1M2V5F0-F1
#
_cell.length_a   1.000
_cell.length_b   1.000
_cell.length_c   1.000
_cell.angle_alpha   90.00
_cell.angle_beta   90.00
_cell.angle_gamma   90.00
#
_symmetry.space_group_name_H-M   'P 1'
#
loop_
_entity.id
_entity.type
_entity.pdbx_description
1 polymer ?
#
loop_
_entity_poly.entity_id
_entity_poly.type
_entity_poly.pdbx_seq_one_letter_code
_entity_poly.pdbx_strand_id
1 'polypeptide(L)'
;MSNRKPRKSTSASKAAPPGSKFIDISVPEVRGDSVPVTAAKKATQVYLSKLYLTDEQRTQLIALYEAAQTTNQEFEPLSEEAQIASASWLAAAGLELDAKKELGNRWSNRWSQESGKKGQKVVRKLFPMTPIDFTGCLAHGEILYQKHTGKILLVRGYFEHNVQCRDAFLSRIPPIPLHPSVFKVALKQLRGGAELSNIQELNRKMFHTFAYASQPRDMRQSSYRWLLRKSDTHSLYRQFNRIRGINVVQPVHVNVDDWLDSASPAYNAAFAEAIFHYSARATQDDHFKVCIATKQMKEVSWTYAHDSQIILDGTFGLCDKKLLLFIIMGLDGQKQGVPLTFLLFSAPSGNQQTSSGYNTEILTRLLTHWQTSLGTRDGTSFSPCVAITDTDLKERGALLKVFTSLWLLICKFHLRQSWRNNRARVLKGNSPYHSDVRAQLRRLELSLIETTSYDNAQQLVAMERSLLESLLVLDG
;
A
#
# COMPACT_ATOMS: atom_id res chain seq x y z
N MET A 1 -44.00 41.87 27.31
CA MET A 1 -44.44 41.99 25.91
C MET A 1 -43.20 42.07 25.03
N SER A 2 -42.87 40.99 24.32
CA SER A 2 -41.67 40.93 23.47
C SER A 2 -42.01 40.29 22.13
N ASN A 3 -41.63 41.00 21.08
CA ASN A 3 -42.04 40.85 19.69
C ASN A 3 -41.65 39.50 19.08
N ARG A 4 -42.64 38.61 18.87
CA ARG A 4 -42.53 37.49 17.94
C ARG A 4 -42.75 37.99 16.51
N LYS A 5 -41.66 38.10 15.73
CA LYS A 5 -41.74 38.15 14.26
C LYS A 5 -42.17 36.78 13.73
N PRO A 6 -43.15 36.69 12.81
CA PRO A 6 -43.54 35.41 12.22
C PRO A 6 -42.44 34.93 11.25
N ARG A 7 -42.04 33.66 11.40
CA ARG A 7 -41.21 32.93 10.43
C ARG A 7 -42.00 32.84 9.11
N LYS A 8 -41.50 33.45 8.04
CA LYS A 8 -41.97 33.22 6.67
C LYS A 8 -41.80 31.74 6.33
N SER A 9 -42.92 31.03 6.19
CA SER A 9 -42.99 29.72 5.54
C SER A 9 -42.84 29.91 4.03
N THR A 10 -41.65 29.75 3.50
CA THR A 10 -41.45 29.59 2.05
C THR A 10 -41.55 28.12 1.69
N SER A 11 -42.76 27.57 1.72
CA SER A 11 -43.11 26.38 0.95
C SER A 11 -43.44 26.83 -0.48
N ALA A 12 -42.41 27.19 -1.25
CA ALA A 12 -42.52 27.21 -2.69
C ALA A 12 -42.41 25.76 -3.14
N SER A 13 -43.57 25.14 -3.40
CA SER A 13 -43.68 23.91 -4.17
C SER A 13 -42.97 24.13 -5.50
N LYS A 14 -41.74 23.63 -5.62
CA LYS A 14 -41.09 23.50 -6.92
C LYS A 14 -41.89 22.46 -7.69
N ALA A 15 -42.66 22.92 -8.66
CA ALA A 15 -43.28 22.08 -9.67
C ALA A 15 -42.24 21.09 -10.21
N ALA A 16 -42.60 19.82 -10.22
CA ALA A 16 -41.76 18.75 -10.74
C ALA A 16 -41.49 19.00 -12.24
N PRO A 17 -40.28 18.70 -12.75
CA PRO A 17 -40.03 18.75 -14.19
C PRO A 17 -40.91 17.70 -14.91
N PRO A 18 -41.33 17.96 -16.16
CA PRO A 18 -42.14 17.01 -16.91
C PRO A 18 -41.31 15.75 -17.20
N GLY A 19 -41.82 14.59 -16.78
CA GLY A 19 -41.17 13.29 -16.88
C GLY A 19 -40.69 12.73 -15.54
N SER A 20 -41.57 12.65 -14.53
CA SER A 20 -41.28 11.95 -13.28
C SER A 20 -41.22 10.44 -13.53
N LYS A 21 -40.03 9.94 -13.90
CA LYS A 21 -39.71 8.52 -13.69
C LYS A 21 -39.88 8.26 -12.20
N PHE A 22 -40.71 7.30 -11.82
CA PHE A 22 -40.74 6.80 -10.45
C PHE A 22 -39.31 6.41 -10.08
N ILE A 23 -38.76 7.07 -9.05
CA ILE A 23 -37.42 6.80 -8.56
C ILE A 23 -37.60 5.77 -7.46
N ASP A 24 -37.09 4.56 -7.66
CA ASP A 24 -37.11 3.52 -6.64
C ASP A 24 -36.13 3.89 -5.51
N ILE A 25 -36.69 4.34 -4.39
CA ILE A 25 -35.93 4.72 -3.20
C ILE A 25 -35.73 3.47 -2.34
N SER A 26 -34.48 3.19 -1.97
CA SER A 26 -34.17 2.03 -1.13
C SER A 26 -34.72 2.19 0.29
N VAL A 27 -35.05 1.08 0.96
CA VAL A 27 -35.55 1.09 2.36
C VAL A 27 -34.64 1.88 3.31
N PRO A 28 -33.29 1.78 3.24
CA PRO A 28 -32.40 2.61 4.05
C PRO A 28 -32.54 4.11 3.74
N GLU A 29 -32.68 4.51 2.47
CA GLU A 29 -32.89 5.92 2.12
C GLU A 29 -34.21 6.47 2.66
N VAL A 30 -35.29 5.68 2.62
CA VAL A 30 -36.59 6.08 3.18
C VAL A 30 -36.50 6.30 4.69
N ARG A 31 -35.65 5.53 5.38
CA ARG A 31 -35.36 5.69 6.82
C ARG A 31 -34.45 6.87 7.14
N GLY A 32 -33.88 7.54 6.13
CA GLY A 32 -32.91 8.62 6.30
C GLY A 32 -31.48 8.14 6.53
N ASP A 33 -31.21 6.84 6.35
CA ASP A 33 -29.87 6.29 6.46
C ASP A 33 -28.98 6.81 5.33
N SER A 34 -27.70 6.99 5.65
CA SER A 34 -26.71 7.40 4.66
C SER A 34 -26.40 6.25 3.70
N VAL A 35 -26.92 6.32 2.48
CA VAL A 35 -26.58 5.35 1.41
C VAL A 35 -25.38 5.82 0.56
N PRO A 36 -24.59 4.89 -0.02
CA PRO A 36 -23.45 5.25 -0.86
C PRO A 36 -23.80 6.02 -2.14
N VAL A 37 -24.92 5.67 -2.79
CA VAL A 37 -25.46 6.36 -3.96
C VAL A 37 -26.96 6.51 -3.78
N THR A 38 -27.44 7.76 -3.75
CA THR A 38 -28.86 8.03 -3.59
C THR A 38 -29.65 7.65 -4.84
N ALA A 39 -30.91 7.25 -4.69
CA ALA A 39 -31.78 6.94 -5.82
C ALA A 39 -31.91 8.13 -6.79
N ALA A 40 -31.90 9.37 -6.27
CA ALA A 40 -31.83 10.58 -7.08
C ALA A 40 -30.54 10.65 -7.93
N LYS A 41 -29.38 10.25 -7.38
CA LYS A 41 -28.12 10.17 -8.14
C LYS A 41 -28.14 9.03 -9.16
N LYS A 42 -28.74 7.88 -8.83
CA LYS A 42 -28.94 6.76 -9.77
C LYS A 42 -29.79 7.16 -10.97
N ALA A 43 -30.87 7.90 -10.71
CA ALA A 43 -31.82 8.36 -11.72
C ALA A 43 -31.29 9.50 -12.62
N THR A 44 -30.18 10.16 -12.26
CA THR A 44 -29.59 11.19 -13.13
C THR A 44 -29.15 10.60 -14.46
N GLN A 45 -29.50 11.22 -15.59
CA GLN A 45 -28.98 10.78 -16.89
C GLN A 45 -27.46 11.05 -17.03
N VAL A 46 -26.80 10.36 -17.94
CA VAL A 46 -25.41 10.67 -18.30
C VAL A 46 -25.37 12.05 -18.94
N TYR A 47 -24.37 12.87 -18.59
CA TYR A 47 -24.25 14.24 -19.09
C TYR A 47 -23.78 14.30 -20.55
N LEU A 48 -24.60 13.79 -21.49
CA LEU A 48 -24.30 13.78 -22.93
C LEU A 48 -24.05 15.19 -23.50
N SER A 49 -24.62 16.22 -22.87
CA SER A 49 -24.36 17.63 -23.23
C SER A 49 -22.91 18.08 -22.98
N LYS A 50 -22.11 17.33 -22.22
CA LYS A 50 -20.69 17.63 -21.97
C LYS A 50 -19.75 16.96 -22.96
N LEU A 51 -20.26 16.06 -23.81
CA LEU A 51 -19.53 15.45 -24.92
C LEU A 51 -19.53 16.42 -26.11
N TYR A 52 -18.43 16.43 -26.86
CA TYR A 52 -18.39 17.09 -28.18
C TYR A 52 -18.98 16.12 -29.20
N LEU A 53 -20.24 16.36 -29.57
CA LEU A 53 -21.01 15.53 -30.48
C LEU A 53 -21.61 16.43 -31.57
N THR A 54 -21.68 15.92 -32.79
CA THR A 54 -22.55 16.48 -33.83
C THR A 54 -24.02 16.21 -33.48
N ASP A 55 -24.96 16.91 -34.12
CA ASP A 55 -26.40 16.70 -33.89
C ASP A 55 -26.84 15.29 -34.28
N GLU A 56 -26.23 14.72 -35.32
CA GLU A 56 -26.45 13.34 -35.74
C GLU A 56 -25.99 12.34 -34.67
N GLN A 57 -24.77 12.52 -34.13
CA GLN A 57 -24.27 11.65 -33.06
C GLN A 57 -25.05 11.78 -31.77
N ARG A 58 -25.52 12.99 -31.44
CA ARG A 58 -26.40 13.22 -30.30
C ARG A 58 -27.69 12.43 -30.46
N THR A 59 -28.27 12.45 -31.65
CA THR A 59 -29.48 11.68 -31.98
C THR A 59 -29.24 10.18 -31.86
N GLN A 60 -28.13 9.67 -32.44
CA GLN A 60 -27.75 8.26 -32.33
C GLN A 60 -27.51 7.83 -30.88
N LEU A 61 -26.85 8.66 -30.06
CA LEU A 61 -26.63 8.37 -28.65
C LEU A 61 -27.92 8.35 -27.85
N ILE A 62 -28.84 9.30 -28.09
CA ILE A 62 -30.15 9.30 -27.44
C ILE A 62 -30.88 7.99 -27.74
N ALA A 63 -30.89 7.56 -29.00
CA ALA A 63 -31.51 6.29 -29.40
C ALA A 63 -30.88 5.08 -28.69
N LEU A 64 -29.55 5.04 -28.52
CA LEU A 64 -28.86 3.96 -27.77
C LEU A 64 -29.30 3.90 -26.30
N TYR A 65 -29.45 5.05 -25.65
CA TYR A 65 -29.91 5.12 -24.26
C TYR A 65 -31.40 4.76 -24.12
N GLU A 66 -32.23 5.15 -25.08
CA GLU A 66 -33.65 4.78 -25.12
C GLU A 66 -33.83 3.27 -25.37
N ALA A 67 -32.99 2.68 -26.22
CA ALA A 67 -32.97 1.25 -26.49
C ALA A 67 -32.28 0.40 -25.40
N ALA A 68 -31.81 1.04 -24.31
CA ALA A 68 -31.07 0.39 -23.22
C ALA A 68 -29.82 -0.41 -23.67
N GLN A 69 -29.20 -0.02 -24.78
CA GLN A 69 -27.99 -0.64 -25.33
C GLN A 69 -26.70 -0.09 -24.67
N THR A 70 -26.81 0.37 -23.44
CA THR A 70 -25.70 0.97 -22.68
C THR A 70 -25.44 0.18 -21.42
N THR A 71 -24.19 0.18 -20.97
CA THR A 71 -23.83 -0.44 -19.70
C THR A 71 -24.26 0.49 -18.57
N ASN A 72 -24.85 -0.07 -17.52
CA ASN A 72 -25.12 0.61 -16.26
C ASN A 72 -24.93 -0.38 -15.10
N GLN A 73 -23.79 -0.31 -14.43
CA GLN A 73 -23.39 -1.25 -13.38
C GLN A 73 -23.13 -0.53 -12.07
N GLU A 74 -23.81 -0.97 -11.02
CA GLU A 74 -23.63 -0.51 -9.65
C GLU A 74 -22.68 -1.42 -8.89
N PHE A 75 -21.87 -0.83 -8.03
CA PHE A 75 -20.92 -1.56 -7.19
C PHE A 75 -21.07 -1.12 -5.74
N GLU A 76 -21.30 -2.09 -4.87
CA GLU A 76 -21.35 -1.87 -3.43
C GLU A 76 -19.94 -1.56 -2.91
N PRO A 77 -19.68 -0.37 -2.34
CA PRO A 77 -18.35 0.00 -1.84
C PRO A 77 -17.87 -0.85 -0.66
N LEU A 78 -18.78 -1.40 0.14
CA LEU A 78 -18.41 -2.26 1.27
C LEU A 78 -18.18 -3.72 0.84
N SER A 79 -18.69 -4.12 -0.32
CA SER A 79 -18.48 -5.46 -0.88
C SER A 79 -17.15 -5.52 -1.62
N GLU A 80 -16.21 -6.25 -1.05
CA GLU A 80 -14.91 -6.48 -1.67
C GLU A 80 -15.05 -7.20 -3.02
N GLU A 81 -15.98 -8.14 -3.13
CA GLU A 81 -16.23 -8.89 -4.36
C GLU A 81 -16.77 -7.98 -5.47
N ALA A 82 -17.68 -7.04 -5.12
CA ALA A 82 -18.15 -6.02 -6.04
C ALA A 82 -17.02 -5.06 -6.47
N GLN A 83 -16.13 -4.68 -5.55
CA GLN A 83 -15.00 -3.83 -5.89
C GLN A 83 -13.97 -4.55 -6.78
N ILE A 84 -13.71 -5.84 -6.58
CA ILE A 84 -12.89 -6.67 -7.48
C ILE A 84 -13.52 -6.74 -8.88
N ALA A 85 -14.84 -6.93 -8.96
CA ALA A 85 -15.56 -6.92 -10.23
C ALA A 85 -15.43 -5.56 -10.95
N SER A 86 -15.62 -4.45 -10.22
CA SER A 86 -15.49 -3.09 -10.77
C SER A 86 -14.08 -2.82 -11.28
N ALA A 87 -13.05 -3.25 -10.56
CA ALA A 87 -11.66 -3.04 -10.91
C ALA A 87 -11.30 -3.84 -12.17
N SER A 88 -11.71 -5.11 -12.21
CA SER A 88 -11.52 -5.99 -13.39
C SER A 88 -12.21 -5.41 -14.63
N TRP A 89 -13.41 -4.86 -14.47
CA TRP A 89 -14.18 -4.24 -15.54
C TRP A 89 -13.47 -2.97 -16.07
N LEU A 90 -13.07 -2.06 -15.17
CA LEU A 90 -12.39 -0.82 -15.55
C LEU A 90 -11.08 -1.07 -16.28
N ALA A 91 -10.33 -2.09 -15.85
CA ALA A 91 -9.08 -2.47 -16.48
C ALA A 91 -9.29 -2.98 -17.91
N ALA A 92 -10.33 -3.81 -18.11
CA ALA A 92 -10.68 -4.34 -19.42
C ALA A 92 -11.19 -3.26 -20.38
N ALA A 93 -11.94 -2.28 -19.87
CA ALA A 93 -12.38 -1.12 -20.64
C ALA A 93 -11.27 -0.08 -20.89
N GLY A 94 -10.06 -0.25 -20.31
CA GLY A 94 -8.98 0.73 -20.40
C GLY A 94 -9.25 2.04 -19.63
N LEU A 95 -10.26 2.04 -18.75
CA LEU A 95 -10.75 3.19 -17.99
C LEU A 95 -10.17 3.29 -16.58
N GLU A 96 -9.03 2.65 -16.36
CA GLU A 96 -8.36 2.74 -15.08
C GLU A 96 -8.00 4.20 -14.77
N LEU A 97 -8.59 4.74 -13.69
CA LEU A 97 -8.54 6.15 -13.33
C LEU A 97 -7.11 6.71 -13.19
N ASP A 98 -6.13 5.82 -12.97
CA ASP A 98 -4.73 6.13 -12.71
C ASP A 98 -3.80 5.77 -13.90
N ALA A 99 -4.27 5.00 -14.90
CA ALA A 99 -3.52 4.66 -16.13
C ALA A 99 -3.43 5.84 -17.12
N LYS A 100 -3.92 7.02 -16.73
CA LYS A 100 -3.99 8.24 -17.57
C LYS A 100 -2.63 8.83 -17.94
N LYS A 101 -1.56 8.39 -17.27
CA LYS A 101 -0.18 8.80 -17.59
C LYS A 101 0.47 7.87 -18.62
N GLU A 102 -0.20 6.80 -19.01
CA GLU A 102 0.30 5.90 -20.03
C GLU A 102 -0.03 6.47 -21.41
N LEU A 103 0.99 6.59 -22.26
CA LEU A 103 0.88 7.11 -23.63
C LEU A 103 -0.15 6.37 -24.51
N GLY A 104 -0.65 5.21 -24.07
CA GLY A 104 -1.61 4.37 -24.80
C GLY A 104 -3.07 4.46 -24.33
N ASN A 105 -3.43 5.34 -23.39
CA ASN A 105 -4.80 5.45 -22.92
C ASN A 105 -5.70 6.13 -23.97
N ARG A 106 -6.75 5.43 -24.43
CA ARG A 106 -7.71 5.94 -25.43
C ARG A 106 -8.71 6.95 -24.86
N TRP A 107 -8.83 7.02 -23.53
CA TRP A 107 -9.82 7.85 -22.84
C TRP A 107 -9.22 9.16 -22.35
N SER A 108 -9.88 10.29 -22.60
CA SER A 108 -9.54 11.56 -21.96
C SER A 108 -10.58 11.93 -20.90
N ASN A 109 -10.17 12.71 -19.90
CA ASN A 109 -11.12 13.27 -18.96
C ASN A 109 -11.72 14.55 -19.55
N ARG A 110 -13.01 14.51 -19.89
CA ARG A 110 -13.70 15.64 -20.49
C ARG A 110 -14.38 16.53 -19.48
N TRP A 111 -14.95 15.91 -18.47
CA TRP A 111 -15.73 16.61 -17.46
C TRP A 111 -15.66 15.87 -16.14
N SER A 112 -15.57 16.64 -15.07
CA SER A 112 -15.54 16.13 -13.71
C SER A 112 -16.39 17.03 -12.83
N GLN A 113 -17.17 16.43 -11.92
CA GLN A 113 -17.88 17.16 -10.88
C GLN A 113 -17.69 16.45 -9.55
N GLU A 114 -17.38 17.25 -8.54
CA GLU A 114 -17.36 16.81 -7.15
C GLU A 114 -18.66 17.24 -6.47
N SER A 115 -19.25 16.34 -5.69
CA SER A 115 -20.45 16.63 -4.90
C SER A 115 -20.43 15.86 -3.58
N GLY A 116 -21.15 16.36 -2.57
CA GLY A 116 -21.24 15.73 -1.25
C GLY A 116 -20.66 16.59 -0.12
N LYS A 117 -20.95 16.20 1.12
CA LYS A 117 -20.45 16.84 2.34
C LYS A 117 -19.06 16.31 2.69
N LYS A 118 -18.36 16.97 3.63
CA LYS A 118 -17.05 16.52 4.14
C LYS A 118 -17.15 15.04 4.56
N GLY A 119 -16.27 14.19 4.02
CA GLY A 119 -16.30 12.75 4.22
C GLY A 119 -17.19 11.92 3.29
N GLN A 120 -18.17 12.51 2.60
CA GLN A 120 -19.01 11.77 1.63
C GLN A 120 -18.87 12.34 0.22
N LYS A 121 -17.69 12.88 -0.07
CA LYS A 121 -17.39 13.46 -1.37
C LYS A 121 -17.31 12.34 -2.41
N VAL A 122 -18.17 12.45 -3.41
CA VAL A 122 -18.13 11.61 -4.60
C VAL A 122 -17.66 12.44 -5.78
N VAL A 123 -16.89 11.81 -6.65
CA VAL A 123 -16.41 12.41 -7.89
C VAL A 123 -17.06 11.67 -9.04
N ARG A 124 -17.72 12.42 -9.91
CA ARG A 124 -18.25 11.95 -11.19
C ARG A 124 -17.30 12.40 -12.29
N LYS A 125 -16.89 11.49 -13.17
CA LYS A 125 -16.06 11.80 -14.33
C LYS A 125 -16.65 11.22 -15.59
N LEU A 126 -16.59 12.00 -16.67
CA LEU A 126 -17.02 11.63 -18.01
C LEU A 126 -15.80 11.53 -18.93
N PHE A 127 -15.71 10.40 -19.62
CA PHE A 127 -14.60 10.01 -20.46
C PHE A 127 -15.07 9.77 -21.89
N PRO A 128 -14.79 10.69 -22.83
CA PRO A 128 -14.81 10.42 -24.26
C PRO A 128 -13.46 9.85 -24.71
N MET A 129 -13.46 9.31 -25.92
CA MET A 129 -12.23 8.93 -26.62
C MET A 129 -11.55 10.16 -27.25
N THR A 130 -10.22 10.28 -27.22
CA THR A 130 -9.56 11.54 -27.68
C THR A 130 -8.09 11.55 -28.13
N PRO A 131 -7.39 10.44 -28.49
CA PRO A 131 -6.08 10.60 -29.12
C PRO A 131 -6.03 10.26 -30.61
N ILE A 132 -7.16 10.28 -31.33
CA ILE A 132 -7.20 10.01 -32.78
C ILE A 132 -8.07 11.05 -33.47
N ASP A 133 -7.78 11.30 -34.76
CA ASP A 133 -8.68 12.00 -35.66
C ASP A 133 -10.10 11.47 -35.53
N PHE A 134 -11.05 12.39 -35.61
CA PHE A 134 -12.44 12.12 -35.27
C PHE A 134 -13.05 11.07 -36.22
N THR A 135 -13.36 9.89 -35.68
CA THR A 135 -13.91 8.72 -36.40
C THR A 135 -15.43 8.56 -36.25
N GLY A 136 -16.12 9.57 -35.70
CA GLY A 136 -17.55 9.48 -35.42
C GLY A 136 -17.93 8.54 -34.26
N CYS A 137 -16.96 7.98 -33.52
CA CYS A 137 -17.20 6.99 -32.47
C CYS A 137 -18.03 7.53 -31.29
N LEU A 138 -19.05 6.77 -30.87
CA LEU A 138 -19.97 7.13 -29.78
C LEU A 138 -19.51 6.61 -28.40
N ALA A 139 -18.36 5.93 -28.32
CA ALA A 139 -17.87 5.33 -27.09
C ALA A 139 -17.58 6.40 -26.02
N HIS A 140 -18.24 6.28 -24.87
CA HIS A 140 -18.09 7.17 -23.72
C HIS A 140 -18.37 6.42 -22.42
N GLY A 141 -17.65 6.78 -21.36
CA GLY A 141 -17.82 6.22 -20.02
C GLY A 141 -18.01 7.28 -18.96
N GLU A 142 -18.96 7.08 -18.06
CA GLU A 142 -19.11 7.84 -16.85
C GLU A 142 -18.79 6.96 -15.63
N ILE A 143 -17.91 7.45 -14.77
CA ILE A 143 -17.51 6.76 -13.53
C ILE A 143 -17.84 7.65 -12.35
N LEU A 144 -18.57 7.10 -11.38
CA LEU A 144 -18.80 7.68 -10.07
C LEU A 144 -17.99 6.90 -9.03
N TYR A 145 -17.17 7.60 -8.25
CA TYR A 145 -16.34 6.98 -7.21
C TYR A 145 -16.24 7.86 -5.97
N GLN A 146 -15.98 7.23 -4.83
CA GLN A 146 -15.72 7.94 -3.57
C GLN A 146 -14.35 8.64 -3.63
N LYS A 147 -14.30 9.95 -3.37
CA LYS A 147 -13.07 10.74 -3.52
C LYS A 147 -11.95 10.25 -2.61
N HIS A 148 -12.30 9.93 -1.36
CA HIS A 148 -11.35 9.59 -0.31
C HIS A 148 -10.77 8.19 -0.51
N THR A 149 -11.64 7.17 -0.65
CA THR A 149 -11.23 5.76 -0.75
C THR A 149 -10.88 5.34 -2.18
N GLY A 150 -11.34 6.08 -3.19
CA GLY A 150 -11.26 5.69 -4.60
C GLY A 150 -12.24 4.58 -5.02
N LYS A 151 -13.05 4.05 -4.10
CA LYS A 151 -13.98 2.94 -4.37
C LYS A 151 -15.01 3.33 -5.43
N ILE A 152 -15.25 2.40 -6.36
CA ILE A 152 -16.16 2.61 -7.49
C ILE A 152 -17.59 2.36 -7.02
N LEU A 153 -18.48 3.27 -7.38
CA LEU A 153 -19.89 3.23 -7.01
C LEU A 153 -20.77 2.91 -8.22
N LEU A 154 -20.45 3.50 -9.37
CA LEU A 154 -21.23 3.38 -10.59
C LEU A 154 -20.33 3.50 -11.81
N VAL A 155 -20.57 2.62 -12.78
CA VAL A 155 -19.98 2.71 -14.12
C VAL A 155 -21.09 2.62 -15.13
N ARG A 156 -21.14 3.57 -16.06
CA ARG A 156 -22.15 3.56 -17.12
C ARG A 156 -21.71 4.25 -18.39
N GLY A 157 -22.32 3.91 -19.50
CA GLY A 157 -21.99 4.47 -20.80
C GLY A 157 -22.04 3.45 -21.93
N TYR A 158 -21.55 3.85 -23.09
CA TYR A 158 -21.43 3.00 -24.27
C TYR A 158 -19.94 2.71 -24.51
N PHE A 159 -19.55 1.44 -24.48
CA PHE A 159 -18.13 1.04 -24.50
C PHE A 159 -17.73 0.31 -25.79
N GLU A 160 -18.65 0.20 -26.75
CA GLU A 160 -18.36 -0.41 -28.04
C GLU A 160 -17.77 0.61 -29.02
N HIS A 161 -16.73 0.19 -29.73
CA HIS A 161 -16.03 1.02 -30.69
C HIS A 161 -16.45 0.65 -32.13
N ASN A 162 -16.71 1.64 -32.97
CA ASN A 162 -16.94 1.42 -34.39
C ASN A 162 -15.64 0.93 -35.08
N VAL A 163 -15.76 0.33 -36.27
CA VAL A 163 -14.61 -0.23 -37.03
C VAL A 163 -13.56 0.84 -37.29
N GLN A 164 -13.98 2.02 -37.78
CA GLN A 164 -13.10 3.16 -38.05
C GLN A 164 -12.29 3.58 -36.82
N CYS A 165 -12.87 3.57 -35.62
CA CYS A 165 -12.21 3.88 -34.36
C CYS A 165 -11.25 2.78 -33.88
N ARG A 166 -11.55 1.52 -34.18
CA ARG A 166 -10.64 0.40 -33.91
C ARG A 166 -9.42 0.46 -34.83
N ASP A 167 -9.65 0.83 -36.08
CA ASP A 167 -8.67 0.79 -37.18
C ASP A 167 -7.91 2.12 -37.34
N ALA A 168 -8.44 3.23 -36.82
CA ALA A 168 -7.81 4.52 -36.97
C ALA A 168 -6.44 4.52 -36.30
N PHE A 169 -5.46 5.02 -37.06
CA PHE A 169 -4.06 4.94 -36.73
C PHE A 169 -3.78 5.94 -35.60
N LEU A 170 -3.71 5.42 -34.37
CA LEU A 170 -3.04 6.14 -33.30
C LEU A 170 -1.59 6.38 -33.75
N SER A 171 -0.99 7.50 -33.36
CA SER A 171 0.47 7.67 -33.41
C SER A 171 1.23 6.56 -32.66
N ARG A 172 0.52 5.69 -31.92
CA ARG A 172 1.02 4.43 -31.35
C ARG A 172 -0.09 3.39 -31.11
N ILE A 173 0.17 2.12 -31.41
CA ILE A 173 -0.75 0.98 -31.12
C ILE A 173 -1.04 0.90 -29.61
N PRO A 174 -2.30 1.00 -29.18
CA PRO A 174 -2.66 0.90 -27.77
C PRO A 174 -2.60 -0.58 -27.36
N PRO A 175 -2.16 -0.87 -26.13
CA PRO A 175 -1.98 -2.25 -25.69
C PRO A 175 -3.33 -2.98 -25.67
N ILE A 176 -3.39 -4.17 -26.27
CA ILE A 176 -4.55 -5.06 -26.15
C ILE A 176 -4.82 -5.27 -24.64
N PRO A 177 -6.03 -4.94 -24.16
CA PRO A 177 -6.34 -4.95 -22.74
C PRO A 177 -6.28 -6.37 -22.19
N LEU A 178 -5.90 -6.49 -20.93
CA LEU A 178 -5.91 -7.79 -20.24
C LEU A 178 -7.36 -8.17 -19.89
N HIS A 179 -7.71 -9.43 -20.08
CA HIS A 179 -9.07 -9.92 -19.84
C HIS A 179 -9.48 -9.79 -18.35
N PRO A 180 -10.73 -9.39 -18.03
CA PRO A 180 -11.20 -9.25 -16.64
C PRO A 180 -10.96 -10.49 -15.76
N SER A 181 -11.18 -11.69 -16.29
CA SER A 181 -10.98 -12.96 -15.56
C SER A 181 -9.55 -13.12 -15.06
N VAL A 182 -8.56 -12.61 -15.80
CA VAL A 182 -7.15 -12.67 -15.39
C VAL A 182 -6.91 -11.72 -14.22
N PHE A 183 -7.44 -10.49 -14.28
CA PHE A 183 -7.39 -9.55 -13.16
C PHE A 183 -8.06 -10.11 -11.91
N LYS A 184 -9.26 -10.68 -12.04
CA LYS A 184 -10.01 -11.27 -10.92
C LYS A 184 -9.19 -12.34 -10.19
N VAL A 185 -8.57 -13.26 -10.94
CA VAL A 185 -7.72 -14.32 -10.37
C VAL A 185 -6.45 -13.74 -9.75
N ALA A 186 -5.80 -12.78 -10.41
CA ALA A 186 -4.58 -12.15 -9.90
C ALA A 186 -4.82 -11.34 -8.62
N LEU A 187 -5.92 -10.57 -8.55
CA LEU A 187 -6.32 -9.82 -7.36
C LEU A 187 -6.65 -10.76 -6.18
N LYS A 188 -7.31 -11.90 -6.46
CA LYS A 188 -7.58 -12.93 -5.43
C LYS A 188 -6.28 -13.53 -4.87
N GLN A 189 -5.28 -13.77 -5.72
CA GLN A 189 -3.98 -14.26 -5.27
C GLN A 189 -3.22 -13.22 -4.44
N LEU A 190 -3.19 -11.94 -4.85
CA LEU A 190 -2.59 -10.87 -4.06
C LEU A 190 -3.22 -10.74 -2.68
N ARG A 191 -4.54 -10.88 -2.60
CA ARG A 191 -5.25 -10.92 -1.31
C ARG A 191 -4.77 -12.05 -0.41
N GLY A 192 -4.48 -13.22 -0.99
CA GLY A 192 -3.90 -14.36 -0.29
C GLY A 192 -2.41 -14.21 0.06
N GLY A 193 -1.79 -13.06 -0.22
CA GLY A 193 -0.37 -12.81 0.03
C GLY A 193 0.56 -13.47 -0.99
N ALA A 194 0.05 -13.88 -2.16
CA ALA A 194 0.89 -14.48 -3.18
C ALA A 194 1.90 -13.48 -3.74
N GLU A 195 3.14 -13.93 -3.92
CA GLU A 195 4.16 -13.17 -4.63
C GLU A 195 3.82 -13.00 -6.11
N LEU A 196 4.35 -11.95 -6.72
CA LEU A 196 4.10 -11.62 -8.13
C LEU A 196 4.58 -12.72 -9.09
N SER A 197 5.68 -13.40 -8.75
CA SER A 197 6.22 -14.58 -9.45
C SER A 197 5.17 -15.68 -9.56
N ASN A 198 4.57 -16.05 -8.42
CA ASN A 198 3.53 -17.07 -8.32
C ASN A 198 2.28 -16.68 -9.10
N ILE A 199 1.88 -15.41 -9.04
CA ILE A 199 0.73 -14.88 -9.80
C ILE A 199 0.94 -15.05 -11.30
N GLN A 200 2.14 -14.70 -11.79
CA GLN A 200 2.49 -14.83 -13.20
C GLN A 200 2.59 -16.29 -13.63
N GLU A 201 3.11 -17.17 -12.77
CA GLU A 201 3.18 -18.60 -13.04
C GLU A 201 1.79 -19.24 -13.13
N LEU A 202 0.89 -18.95 -12.19
CA LEU A 202 -0.48 -19.44 -12.25
C LEU A 202 -1.20 -18.90 -13.50
N ASN A 203 -0.97 -17.64 -13.86
CA ASN A 203 -1.53 -17.08 -15.07
C ASN A 203 -1.08 -17.81 -16.34
N ARG A 204 0.22 -18.11 -16.47
CA ARG A 204 0.74 -18.92 -17.58
C ARG A 204 0.11 -20.30 -17.60
N LYS A 205 0.03 -20.97 -16.44
CA LYS A 205 -0.60 -22.29 -16.30
C LYS A 205 -2.05 -22.27 -16.77
N MET A 206 -2.86 -21.37 -16.21
CA MET A 206 -4.29 -21.26 -16.56
C MET A 206 -4.50 -20.91 -18.03
N PHE A 207 -3.65 -20.05 -18.60
CA PHE A 207 -3.67 -19.74 -20.02
C PHE A 207 -3.42 -20.97 -20.88
N HIS A 208 -2.37 -21.75 -20.60
CA HIS A 208 -2.03 -22.94 -21.38
C HIS A 208 -3.06 -24.07 -21.24
N THR A 209 -3.73 -24.17 -20.10
CA THR A 209 -4.77 -25.18 -19.85
C THR A 209 -6.17 -24.70 -20.20
N PHE A 210 -6.33 -23.52 -20.82
CA PHE A 210 -7.63 -22.90 -21.14
C PHE A 210 -8.59 -22.84 -19.93
N ALA A 211 -8.04 -22.60 -18.74
CA ALA A 211 -8.80 -22.64 -17.49
C ALA A 211 -9.51 -21.31 -17.17
N TYR A 212 -9.26 -20.25 -17.94
CA TYR A 212 -10.00 -19.01 -17.78
C TYR A 212 -11.36 -19.07 -18.50
N ALA A 213 -12.41 -18.65 -17.78
CA ALA A 213 -13.73 -18.51 -18.36
C ALA A 213 -13.69 -17.57 -19.58
N SER A 214 -14.30 -18.03 -20.68
CA SER A 214 -14.37 -17.34 -21.98
C SER A 214 -13.04 -17.21 -22.74
N GLN A 215 -11.99 -17.93 -22.35
CA GLN A 215 -10.76 -17.98 -23.14
C GLN A 215 -11.01 -18.74 -24.45
N PRO A 216 -10.87 -18.09 -25.63
CA PRO A 216 -11.09 -18.78 -26.89
C PRO A 216 -9.97 -19.80 -27.14
N ARG A 217 -10.24 -20.82 -27.96
CA ARG A 217 -9.17 -21.74 -28.41
C ARG A 217 -8.22 -21.06 -29.39
N ASP A 218 -8.78 -20.24 -30.29
CA ASP A 218 -8.03 -19.39 -31.20
C ASP A 218 -7.87 -17.98 -30.62
N MET A 219 -6.64 -17.61 -30.27
CA MET A 219 -6.32 -16.29 -29.71
C MET A 219 -6.58 -15.14 -30.69
N ARG A 220 -6.60 -15.39 -32.00
CA ARG A 220 -6.86 -14.36 -33.02
C ARG A 220 -8.29 -13.82 -32.93
N GLN A 221 -9.19 -14.59 -32.33
CA GLN A 221 -10.59 -14.21 -32.09
C GLN A 221 -10.76 -13.42 -30.79
N SER A 222 -9.73 -13.35 -29.95
CA SER A 222 -9.78 -12.64 -28.69
C SER A 222 -9.54 -11.14 -28.88
N SER A 223 -10.47 -10.31 -28.45
CA SER A 223 -10.25 -8.87 -28.28
C SER A 223 -9.40 -8.53 -27.04
N TYR A 224 -9.03 -9.55 -26.25
CA TYR A 224 -8.27 -9.41 -25.01
C TYR A 224 -6.98 -10.21 -25.03
N ARG A 225 -6.04 -9.78 -24.19
CA ARG A 225 -4.87 -10.54 -23.82
C ARG A 225 -5.18 -11.36 -22.56
N TRP A 226 -4.64 -12.58 -22.52
CA TRP A 226 -4.87 -13.53 -21.42
C TRP A 226 -3.62 -13.80 -20.57
N LEU A 227 -2.45 -13.38 -21.06
CA LEU A 227 -1.18 -13.47 -20.33
C LEU A 227 -0.80 -12.12 -19.72
N LEU A 228 -0.48 -12.10 -18.44
CA LEU A 228 0.03 -10.92 -17.72
C LEU A 228 1.39 -10.47 -18.27
N ARG A 229 1.56 -9.16 -18.40
CA ARG A 229 2.82 -8.50 -18.75
C ARG A 229 3.37 -7.75 -17.54
N LYS A 230 4.65 -7.41 -17.58
CA LYS A 230 5.29 -6.57 -16.56
C LYS A 230 4.62 -5.20 -16.41
N SER A 231 4.04 -4.66 -17.48
CA SER A 231 3.30 -3.38 -17.42
C SER A 231 2.02 -3.47 -16.58
N ASP A 232 1.35 -4.62 -16.53
CA ASP A 232 0.06 -4.77 -15.85
C ASP A 232 0.19 -4.83 -14.33
N THR A 233 1.39 -5.11 -13.83
CA THR A 233 1.63 -5.31 -12.39
C THR A 233 1.32 -4.02 -11.63
N HIS A 234 1.63 -2.87 -12.22
CA HIS A 234 1.33 -1.58 -11.65
C HIS A 234 -0.19 -1.34 -11.55
N SER A 235 -0.94 -1.60 -12.62
CA SER A 235 -2.41 -1.56 -12.59
C SER A 235 -3.01 -2.52 -11.57
N LEU A 236 -2.44 -3.73 -11.49
CA LEU A 236 -2.88 -4.76 -10.55
C LEU A 236 -2.70 -4.29 -9.09
N TYR A 237 -1.52 -3.77 -8.71
CA TYR A 237 -1.28 -3.25 -7.36
C TYR A 237 -2.11 -2.01 -7.05
N ARG A 238 -2.34 -1.13 -8.02
CA ARG A 238 -3.20 0.05 -7.84
C ARG A 238 -4.65 -0.34 -7.56
N GLN A 239 -5.19 -1.27 -8.34
CA GLN A 239 -6.52 -1.80 -8.12
C GLN A 239 -6.63 -2.52 -6.78
N PHE A 240 -5.63 -3.35 -6.45
CA PHE A 240 -5.56 -4.01 -5.15
C PHE A 240 -5.60 -3.02 -3.98
N ASN A 241 -4.81 -1.95 -4.05
CA ASN A 241 -4.80 -0.89 -3.03
C ASN A 241 -6.13 -0.12 -2.96
N ARG A 242 -6.73 0.22 -4.11
CA ARG A 242 -8.02 0.91 -4.18
C ARG A 242 -9.15 0.07 -3.58
N ILE A 243 -9.17 -1.24 -3.81
CA ILE A 243 -10.16 -2.17 -3.21
C ILE A 243 -10.07 -2.11 -1.67
N ARG A 244 -8.85 -1.96 -1.14
CA ARG A 244 -8.58 -1.78 0.30
C ARG A 244 -8.84 -0.35 0.80
N GLY A 245 -9.35 0.54 -0.04
CA GLY A 245 -9.61 1.94 0.30
C GLY A 245 -8.36 2.81 0.40
N ILE A 246 -7.23 2.36 -0.15
CA ILE A 246 -5.97 3.12 -0.17
C ILE A 246 -5.92 3.96 -1.45
N ASN A 247 -5.90 5.29 -1.29
CA ASN A 247 -5.78 6.21 -2.40
C ASN A 247 -4.31 6.45 -2.77
N VAL A 248 -3.86 5.75 -3.79
CA VAL A 248 -2.47 5.80 -4.31
C VAL A 248 -2.11 7.08 -5.07
N VAL A 249 -3.10 7.95 -5.34
CA VAL A 249 -2.87 9.25 -5.99
C VAL A 249 -2.51 10.33 -4.98
N GLN A 250 -2.97 10.17 -3.73
CA GLN A 250 -2.69 11.11 -2.66
C GLN A 250 -1.38 10.76 -1.94
N PRO A 251 -0.74 11.74 -1.29
CA PRO A 251 0.37 11.48 -0.39
C PRO A 251 -0.02 10.46 0.69
N VAL A 252 0.93 9.59 1.06
CA VAL A 252 0.67 8.47 1.98
C VAL A 252 0.16 8.93 3.36
N HIS A 253 0.64 10.06 3.87
CA HIS A 253 0.20 10.58 5.18
C HIS A 253 -1.28 10.93 5.19
N VAL A 254 -1.85 11.40 4.07
CA VAL A 254 -3.29 11.74 3.99
C VAL A 254 -4.15 10.50 4.21
N ASN A 255 -3.74 9.35 3.69
CA ASN A 255 -4.45 8.09 3.95
C ASN A 255 -4.41 7.73 5.43
N VAL A 256 -3.25 7.89 6.09
CA VAL A 256 -3.08 7.58 7.51
C VAL A 256 -3.85 8.57 8.39
N ASP A 257 -3.81 9.87 8.08
CA ASP A 257 -4.63 10.90 8.74
C ASP A 257 -6.11 10.50 8.70
N ASP A 258 -6.61 10.16 7.51
CA ASP A 258 -8.00 9.73 7.29
C ASP A 258 -8.34 8.41 8.02
N TRP A 259 -7.39 7.50 8.20
CA TRP A 259 -7.63 6.26 8.95
C TRP A 259 -7.73 6.49 10.46
N LEU A 260 -7.05 7.52 10.98
CA LEU A 260 -6.97 7.83 12.40
C LEU A 260 -8.02 8.85 12.86
N ASP A 261 -8.53 9.70 11.95
CA ASP A 261 -9.55 10.70 12.25
C ASP A 261 -10.95 10.06 12.34
N SER A 262 -11.53 10.02 13.55
CA SER A 262 -12.89 9.52 13.79
C SER A 262 -14.00 10.21 12.99
N ALA A 263 -13.75 11.43 12.49
CA ALA A 263 -14.69 12.16 11.64
C ALA A 263 -14.54 11.82 10.14
N SER A 264 -13.49 11.08 9.77
CA SER A 264 -13.21 10.70 8.39
C SER A 264 -14.05 9.48 7.98
N PRO A 265 -14.57 9.44 6.74
CA PRO A 265 -15.28 8.27 6.20
C PRO A 265 -14.39 7.04 6.03
N ALA A 266 -13.07 7.24 6.04
CA ALA A 266 -12.09 6.17 5.93
C ALA A 266 -11.53 5.78 7.31
N TYR A 267 -12.11 6.30 8.40
CA TYR A 267 -11.74 5.95 9.76
C TYR A 267 -11.72 4.45 9.95
N ASN A 268 -10.66 3.96 10.58
CA ASN A 268 -10.50 2.55 10.91
C ASN A 268 -10.16 2.42 12.39
N ALA A 269 -11.16 2.00 13.18
CA ALA A 269 -11.01 1.82 14.62
C ALA A 269 -9.87 0.85 14.98
N ALA A 270 -9.68 -0.23 14.21
CA ALA A 270 -8.60 -1.18 14.47
C ALA A 270 -7.21 -0.54 14.27
N PHE A 271 -7.06 0.34 13.28
CA PHE A 271 -5.81 1.08 13.09
C PHE A 271 -5.61 2.14 14.16
N ALA A 272 -6.66 2.90 14.50
CA ALA A 272 -6.62 3.91 15.55
C ALA A 272 -6.28 3.32 16.93
N GLU A 273 -6.77 2.12 17.24
CA GLU A 273 -6.43 1.42 18.48
C GLU A 273 -5.01 0.86 18.50
N ALA A 274 -4.50 0.39 17.35
CA ALA A 274 -3.18 -0.21 17.25
C ALA A 274 -2.05 0.82 17.13
N ILE A 275 -2.31 2.02 16.60
CA ILE A 275 -1.29 3.06 16.42
C ILE A 275 -1.21 3.90 17.69
N PHE A 276 -0.17 3.70 18.49
CA PHE A 276 0.04 4.47 19.73
C PHE A 276 0.81 5.78 19.52
N HIS A 277 1.48 5.94 18.37
CA HIS A 277 2.13 7.19 18.01
C HIS A 277 2.07 7.39 16.50
N TYR A 278 1.66 8.58 16.09
CA TYR A 278 1.62 9.01 14.71
C TYR A 278 2.11 10.46 14.59
N SER A 279 2.91 10.71 13.56
CA SER A 279 3.29 12.05 13.15
C SER A 279 3.33 12.10 11.62
N ALA A 280 2.47 12.91 11.03
CA ALA A 280 2.56 13.28 9.62
C ALA A 280 3.91 13.98 9.36
N ARG A 281 4.38 13.92 8.11
CA ARG A 281 5.52 14.74 7.68
C ARG A 281 4.99 16.14 7.36
N ALA A 282 5.22 17.11 8.24
CA ALA A 282 4.77 18.49 8.05
C ALA A 282 5.78 19.35 7.27
N THR A 283 7.09 19.13 7.49
CA THR A 283 8.17 19.89 6.83
C THR A 283 9.22 18.97 6.18
N GLN A 284 10.18 19.55 5.45
CA GLN A 284 11.22 18.82 4.73
C GLN A 284 12.18 18.05 5.67
N ASP A 285 12.40 18.59 6.87
CA ASP A 285 13.26 18.03 7.91
C ASP A 285 12.51 17.07 8.84
N ASP A 286 11.18 17.00 8.73
CA ASP A 286 10.37 16.10 9.53
C ASP A 286 10.44 14.65 9.05
N HIS A 287 10.37 13.77 10.03
CA HIS A 287 10.13 12.36 9.79
C HIS A 287 8.63 12.09 9.81
N PHE A 288 8.14 11.38 8.79
CA PHE A 288 6.91 10.61 8.91
C PHE A 288 7.14 9.49 9.94
N LYS A 289 6.24 9.32 10.91
CA LYS A 289 6.34 8.32 11.99
C LYS A 289 5.00 7.63 12.20
N VAL A 290 5.03 6.30 12.29
CA VAL A 290 3.89 5.46 12.68
C VAL A 290 4.44 4.37 13.60
N CYS A 291 3.92 4.27 14.81
CA CYS A 291 4.29 3.21 15.73
C CYS A 291 3.08 2.39 16.11
N ILE A 292 3.22 1.06 15.99
CA ILE A 292 2.11 0.12 16.01
C ILE A 292 2.35 -0.90 17.13
N ALA A 293 1.40 -1.00 18.05
CA ALA A 293 1.30 -2.06 19.05
C ALA A 293 -0.19 -2.31 19.32
N THR A 294 -0.68 -3.47 18.88
CA THR A 294 -2.06 -3.89 19.19
C THR A 294 -2.24 -4.12 20.70
N LYS A 295 -3.48 -4.19 21.19
CA LYS A 295 -3.76 -4.55 22.59
C LYS A 295 -3.05 -5.85 22.98
N GLN A 296 -3.11 -6.87 22.12
CA GLN A 296 -2.40 -8.13 22.33
C GLN A 296 -0.89 -7.93 22.43
N MET A 297 -0.29 -7.14 21.53
CA MET A 297 1.15 -6.82 21.57
C MET A 297 1.57 -6.13 22.87
N LYS A 298 0.74 -5.24 23.41
CA LYS A 298 0.99 -4.58 24.69
C LYS A 298 0.91 -5.57 25.86
N GLU A 299 -0.08 -6.46 25.86
CA GLU A 299 -0.21 -7.51 26.87
C GLU A 299 0.97 -8.50 26.86
N VAL A 300 1.42 -8.93 25.68
CA VAL A 300 2.59 -9.80 25.57
C VAL A 300 3.90 -9.06 25.90
N SER A 301 3.95 -7.74 25.73
CA SER A 301 5.09 -6.93 26.19
C SER A 301 5.25 -7.07 27.70
N TRP A 302 4.16 -6.85 28.45
CA TRP A 302 4.18 -7.06 29.90
C TRP A 302 4.46 -8.50 30.29
N THR A 303 3.84 -9.46 29.62
CA THR A 303 3.97 -10.88 29.98
C THR A 303 5.37 -11.45 29.73
N TYR A 304 6.02 -11.08 28.63
CA TYR A 304 7.24 -11.75 28.17
C TYR A 304 8.50 -10.89 28.19
N ALA A 305 8.37 -9.56 28.25
CA ALA A 305 9.51 -8.65 28.15
C ALA A 305 9.75 -7.79 29.39
N HIS A 306 8.74 -7.54 30.23
CA HIS A 306 8.96 -6.86 31.50
C HIS A 306 9.83 -7.74 32.41
N ASP A 307 10.85 -7.15 33.03
CA ASP A 307 11.86 -7.81 33.86
C ASP A 307 12.57 -8.99 33.18
N SER A 308 12.52 -9.00 31.84
CA SER A 308 13.00 -10.07 30.98
C SER A 308 13.84 -9.47 29.86
N GLN A 309 13.90 -10.12 28.70
CA GLN A 309 14.70 -9.71 27.55
C GLN A 309 13.85 -9.18 26.40
N ILE A 310 14.40 -8.17 25.72
CA ILE A 310 13.92 -7.72 24.40
C ILE A 310 15.02 -7.84 23.34
N ILE A 311 14.60 -7.95 22.09
CA ILE A 311 15.47 -7.87 20.91
C ILE A 311 14.98 -6.68 20.08
N LEU A 312 15.87 -5.75 19.76
CA LEU A 312 15.60 -4.66 18.82
C LEU A 312 16.35 -4.97 17.52
N ASP A 313 15.64 -4.94 16.40
CA ASP A 313 16.24 -5.13 15.08
C ASP A 313 15.73 -4.12 14.06
N GLY A 314 16.65 -3.55 13.30
CA GLY A 314 16.38 -2.56 12.26
C GLY A 314 16.36 -3.21 10.87
N THR A 315 15.21 -3.21 10.21
CA THR A 315 15.07 -3.65 8.82
C THR A 315 14.92 -2.45 7.88
N PHE A 316 15.75 -2.42 6.84
CA PHE A 316 15.76 -1.37 5.82
C PHE A 316 15.38 -1.92 4.44
N GLY A 317 14.89 -1.05 3.55
CA GLY A 317 14.56 -1.43 2.17
C GLY A 317 13.22 -2.16 2.02
N LEU A 318 12.30 -1.96 2.97
CA LEU A 318 10.94 -2.53 2.93
C LEU A 318 10.12 -2.11 1.70
N CYS A 319 10.44 -0.95 1.13
CA CYS A 319 9.81 -0.46 -0.08
C CYS A 319 10.77 0.49 -0.82
N ASP A 320 10.36 0.92 -2.02
CA ASP A 320 11.11 1.90 -2.83
C ASP A 320 11.21 3.29 -2.17
N LYS A 321 10.50 3.52 -1.06
CA LYS A 321 10.63 4.71 -0.23
C LYS A 321 11.62 4.46 0.90
N LYS A 322 12.32 5.51 1.32
CA LYS A 322 13.31 5.49 2.41
C LYS A 322 12.63 5.39 3.78
N LEU A 323 11.89 4.30 3.99
CA LEU A 323 11.29 3.91 5.26
C LEU A 323 12.23 2.98 6.02
N LEU A 324 12.31 3.21 7.31
CA LEU A 324 13.03 2.40 8.29
C LEU A 324 12.00 1.76 9.20
N LEU A 325 12.14 0.47 9.45
CA LEU A 325 11.33 -0.26 10.41
C LEU A 325 12.24 -0.83 11.48
N PHE A 326 11.92 -0.55 12.73
CA PHE A 326 12.48 -1.25 13.87
C PHE A 326 11.41 -2.14 14.47
N ILE A 327 11.77 -3.40 14.71
CA ILE A 327 10.91 -4.38 15.33
C ILE A 327 11.47 -4.66 16.71
N ILE A 328 10.62 -4.56 17.72
CA ILE A 328 10.95 -5.00 19.07
C ILE A 328 10.27 -6.34 19.30
N MET A 329 11.03 -7.33 19.73
CA MET A 329 10.55 -8.68 19.98
C MET A 329 10.87 -9.10 21.42
N GLY A 330 10.00 -9.90 22.02
CA GLY A 330 10.24 -10.63 23.26
C GLY A 330 10.41 -12.12 22.98
N LEU A 331 10.74 -12.90 24.01
CA LEU A 331 10.70 -14.36 23.94
C LEU A 331 9.49 -14.87 24.71
N ASP A 332 8.64 -15.64 24.05
CA ASP A 332 7.53 -16.30 24.73
C ASP A 332 8.00 -17.47 25.61
N GLY A 333 7.05 -18.15 26.27
CA GLY A 333 7.34 -19.32 27.11
C GLY A 333 7.96 -20.50 26.36
N GLN A 334 7.87 -20.54 25.02
CA GLN A 334 8.49 -21.55 24.16
C GLN A 334 9.84 -21.08 23.58
N LYS A 335 10.34 -19.93 24.03
CA LYS A 335 11.56 -19.28 23.52
C LYS A 335 11.46 -18.88 22.05
N GLN A 336 10.26 -18.63 21.55
CA GLN A 336 10.02 -18.10 20.22
C GLN A 336 9.97 -16.57 20.26
N GLY A 337 10.51 -15.95 19.22
CA GLY A 337 10.47 -14.50 19.06
C GLY A 337 9.04 -14.04 18.74
N VAL A 338 8.46 -13.20 19.60
CA VAL A 338 7.14 -12.61 19.39
C VAL A 338 7.25 -11.10 19.22
N PRO A 339 6.64 -10.50 18.18
CA PRO A 339 6.69 -9.05 17.98
C PRO A 339 5.88 -8.32 19.05
N LEU A 340 6.50 -7.31 19.66
CA LEU A 340 5.93 -6.47 20.72
C LEU A 340 5.52 -5.09 20.21
N THR A 341 6.24 -4.55 19.22
CA THR A 341 5.91 -3.29 18.57
C THR A 341 6.68 -3.12 17.26
N PHE A 342 6.11 -2.31 16.37
CA PHE A 342 6.74 -1.87 15.13
C PHE A 342 6.92 -0.36 15.17
N LEU A 343 8.15 0.11 15.00
CA LEU A 343 8.49 1.53 14.90
C LEU A 343 8.86 1.86 13.45
N LEU A 344 7.90 2.42 12.71
CA LEU A 344 8.07 2.78 11.30
C LEU A 344 8.29 4.28 11.17
N PHE A 345 9.37 4.69 10.50
CA PHE A 345 9.58 6.10 10.20
C PHE A 345 10.41 6.32 8.94
N SER A 346 10.25 7.48 8.31
CA SER A 346 11.00 7.85 7.11
C SER A 346 12.35 8.51 7.43
N ALA A 347 13.34 8.40 6.56
CA ALA A 347 14.54 9.25 6.62
C ALA A 347 14.19 10.73 6.33
N PRO A 348 14.97 11.71 6.85
CA PRO A 348 14.87 13.11 6.45
C PRO A 348 15.08 13.28 4.94
N SER A 349 14.53 14.36 4.38
CA SER A 349 14.69 14.65 2.95
C SER A 349 16.16 14.99 2.63
N GLY A 350 16.72 14.41 1.58
CA GLY A 350 18.10 14.67 1.13
C GLY A 350 19.13 13.59 1.46
N ASN A 351 18.84 12.67 2.37
CA ASN A 351 19.75 11.54 2.64
C ASN A 351 19.86 10.62 1.43
N GLN A 352 21.07 10.35 0.94
CA GLN A 352 21.29 9.46 -0.21
C GLN A 352 21.04 7.98 0.16
N GLN A 353 21.36 7.56 1.39
CA GLN A 353 21.16 6.21 1.92
C GLN A 353 20.13 6.18 3.04
N THR A 354 19.33 5.10 3.12
CA THR A 354 18.27 4.94 4.14
C THR A 354 18.84 4.66 5.53
N SER A 355 19.96 3.95 5.64
CA SER A 355 20.64 3.62 6.92
C SER A 355 21.24 4.83 7.64
N SER A 356 21.58 5.90 6.91
CA SER A 356 21.98 7.18 7.52
C SER A 356 20.78 8.04 7.95
N GLY A 357 19.56 7.57 7.70
CA GLY A 357 18.28 8.25 7.96
C GLY A 357 17.83 8.37 9.40
N TYR A 358 18.60 7.86 10.36
CA TYR A 358 18.22 7.89 11.77
C TYR A 358 19.43 8.13 12.69
N ASN A 359 19.12 8.57 13.90
CA ASN A 359 20.06 8.83 14.98
C ASN A 359 19.48 8.31 16.31
N THR A 360 20.29 8.39 17.37
CA THR A 360 19.88 8.01 18.73
C THR A 360 18.61 8.72 19.19
N GLU A 361 18.47 10.00 18.83
CA GLU A 361 17.39 10.86 19.34
C GLU A 361 16.01 10.43 18.84
N ILE A 362 15.87 10.14 17.55
CA ILE A 362 14.59 9.66 17.02
C ILE A 362 14.21 8.30 17.64
N LEU A 363 15.16 7.37 17.75
CA LEU A 363 14.87 6.06 18.36
C LEU A 363 14.52 6.21 19.84
N THR A 364 15.21 7.07 20.58
CA THR A 364 14.90 7.36 21.99
C THR A 364 13.45 7.82 22.11
N ARG A 365 13.04 8.81 21.30
CA ARG A 365 11.65 9.32 21.32
C ARG A 365 10.62 8.24 21.00
N LEU A 366 10.86 7.41 19.98
CA LEU A 366 9.92 6.35 19.60
C LEU A 366 9.83 5.23 20.65
N LEU A 367 10.97 4.85 21.25
CA LEU A 367 11.02 3.89 22.35
C LEU A 367 10.33 4.43 23.61
N THR A 368 10.51 5.71 23.94
CA THR A 368 9.77 6.37 25.02
C THR A 368 8.27 6.36 24.75
N HIS A 369 7.83 6.69 23.54
CA HIS A 369 6.41 6.59 23.18
C HIS A 369 5.86 5.18 23.37
N TRP A 370 6.63 4.15 23.02
CA TRP A 370 6.24 2.76 23.23
C TRP A 370 6.13 2.43 24.73
N GLN A 371 7.16 2.72 25.52
CA GLN A 371 7.15 2.51 26.98
C GLN A 371 5.95 3.21 27.64
N THR A 372 5.73 4.49 27.34
CA THR A 372 4.58 5.25 27.86
C THR A 372 3.25 4.62 27.43
N SER A 373 3.16 4.09 26.21
CA SER A 373 1.93 3.46 25.71
C SER A 373 1.56 2.14 26.41
N LEU A 374 2.52 1.53 27.11
CA LEU A 374 2.31 0.33 27.94
C LEU A 374 1.77 0.68 29.33
N GLY A 375 1.88 1.95 29.75
CA GLY A 375 1.39 2.43 31.03
C GLY A 375 2.15 1.85 32.22
N THR A 376 1.44 1.71 33.34
CA THR A 376 1.93 1.07 34.56
C THR A 376 1.08 -0.15 34.89
N ARG A 377 1.69 -1.17 35.51
CA ARG A 377 1.02 -2.36 36.05
C ARG A 377 1.54 -2.57 37.46
N ASP A 378 0.65 -2.75 38.43
CA ASP A 378 1.00 -2.97 39.83
C ASP A 378 1.94 -1.91 40.43
N GLY A 379 1.81 -0.66 39.98
CA GLY A 379 2.63 0.48 40.43
C GLY A 379 4.02 0.55 39.80
N THR A 380 4.39 -0.40 38.94
CA THR A 380 5.67 -0.38 38.20
C THR A 380 5.48 0.10 36.77
N SER A 381 6.51 0.77 36.24
CA SER A 381 6.60 1.11 34.82
C SER A 381 7.24 -0.05 34.06
N PHE A 382 6.83 -0.23 32.80
CA PHE A 382 7.44 -1.24 31.95
C PHE A 382 8.96 -1.00 31.83
N SER A 383 9.73 -2.03 32.15
CA SER A 383 11.18 -2.05 31.99
C SER A 383 11.66 -3.47 31.69
N PRO A 384 12.41 -3.71 30.60
CA PRO A 384 13.15 -4.94 30.40
C PRO A 384 14.47 -4.93 31.20
N CYS A 385 14.95 -6.12 31.57
CA CYS A 385 16.26 -6.31 32.21
C CYS A 385 17.39 -6.37 31.20
N VAL A 386 17.14 -6.98 30.03
CA VAL A 386 18.15 -7.22 28.98
C VAL A 386 17.64 -6.72 27.64
N ALA A 387 18.52 -6.11 26.84
CA ALA A 387 18.24 -5.88 25.42
C ALA A 387 19.36 -6.42 24.54
N ILE A 388 18.97 -7.00 23.41
CA ILE A 388 19.87 -7.48 22.36
C ILE A 388 19.62 -6.63 21.11
N THR A 389 20.65 -5.96 20.58
CA THR A 389 20.55 -5.12 19.38
C THR A 389 21.80 -5.29 18.50
N ASP A 390 21.84 -4.68 17.32
CA ASP A 390 23.06 -4.69 16.50
C ASP A 390 24.21 -3.91 17.18
N THR A 391 25.39 -3.97 16.59
CA THR A 391 26.59 -3.22 16.91
C THR A 391 26.45 -1.69 16.72
N ASP A 392 25.33 -1.21 16.17
CA ASP A 392 25.08 0.20 15.90
C ASP A 392 24.97 1.03 17.20
N LEU A 393 25.83 2.06 17.31
CA LEU A 393 25.89 2.91 18.50
C LEU A 393 24.61 3.74 18.73
N LYS A 394 23.84 4.03 17.67
CA LYS A 394 22.61 4.82 17.75
C LYS A 394 21.51 4.03 18.45
N GLU A 395 21.32 2.77 18.06
CA GLU A 395 20.37 1.84 18.67
C GLU A 395 20.71 1.61 20.14
N ARG A 396 21.97 1.27 20.40
CA ARG A 396 22.51 1.05 21.75
C ARG A 396 22.31 2.26 22.65
N GLY A 397 22.66 3.46 22.16
CA GLY A 397 22.47 4.70 22.89
C GLY A 397 20.99 4.99 23.18
N ALA A 398 20.08 4.65 22.28
CA ALA A 398 18.66 4.90 22.46
C ALA A 398 18.06 3.97 23.53
N LEU A 399 18.42 2.69 23.49
CA LEU A 399 18.01 1.71 24.51
C LEU A 399 18.48 2.12 25.92
N LEU A 400 19.75 2.50 26.07
CA LEU A 400 20.32 2.92 27.36
C LEU A 400 19.74 4.24 27.89
N LYS A 401 19.30 5.14 27.01
CA LYS A 401 18.61 6.37 27.40
C LYS A 401 17.20 6.12 27.94
N VAL A 402 16.47 5.17 27.35
CA VAL A 402 15.08 4.85 27.75
C VAL A 402 15.03 3.89 28.93
N PHE A 403 15.92 2.90 28.95
CA PHE A 403 15.99 1.88 29.99
C PHE A 403 17.36 1.95 30.68
N THR A 404 17.44 2.70 31.78
CA THR A 404 18.71 3.03 32.44
C THR A 404 19.36 1.87 33.18
N SER A 405 18.59 0.86 33.60
CA SER A 405 19.06 -0.35 34.29
C SER A 405 19.34 -1.53 33.34
N LEU A 406 19.35 -1.29 32.03
CA LEU A 406 19.39 -2.32 31.00
C LEU A 406 20.76 -2.97 30.87
N TRP A 407 20.79 -4.30 30.88
CA TRP A 407 21.94 -5.09 30.45
C TRP A 407 21.91 -5.20 28.93
N LEU A 408 22.76 -4.43 28.27
CA LEU A 408 22.81 -4.37 26.81
C LEU A 408 23.78 -5.41 26.25
N LEU A 409 23.29 -6.27 25.37
CA LEU A 409 24.05 -7.31 24.68
C LEU A 409 24.09 -7.03 23.17
N ILE A 410 25.20 -7.45 22.54
CA ILE A 410 25.35 -7.41 21.08
C ILE A 410 24.72 -8.67 20.49
N CYS A 411 23.93 -8.51 19.44
CA CYS A 411 23.36 -9.61 18.70
C CYS A 411 24.47 -10.47 18.05
N LYS A 412 24.57 -11.74 18.46
CA LYS A 412 25.55 -12.69 17.91
C LYS A 412 25.38 -12.91 16.41
N PHE A 413 24.14 -12.85 15.91
CA PHE A 413 23.87 -12.98 14.47
C PHE A 413 24.49 -11.81 13.69
N HIS A 414 24.20 -10.57 14.09
CA HIS A 414 24.75 -9.39 13.42
C HIS A 414 26.26 -9.26 13.58
N LEU A 415 26.82 -9.63 14.73
CA LEU A 415 28.27 -9.68 14.92
C LEU A 415 28.93 -10.63 13.92
N ARG A 416 28.43 -11.88 13.82
CA ARG A 416 28.93 -12.86 12.84
C ARG A 416 28.75 -12.40 11.40
N GLN A 417 27.63 -11.74 11.10
CA GLN A 417 27.36 -11.17 9.79
C GLN A 417 28.38 -10.08 9.44
N SER A 418 28.67 -9.17 10.38
CA SER A 418 29.65 -8.10 10.23
C SER A 418 31.04 -8.66 9.95
N TRP A 419 31.51 -9.63 10.74
CA TRP A 419 32.79 -10.29 10.52
C TRP A 419 32.86 -11.02 9.18
N ARG A 420 31.79 -11.76 8.81
CA ARG A 420 31.70 -12.43 7.51
C ARG A 420 31.82 -11.45 6.34
N ASN A 421 31.08 -10.35 6.39
CA ASN A 421 31.11 -9.31 5.36
C ASN A 421 32.50 -8.67 5.27
N ASN A 422 33.12 -8.40 6.43
CA ASN A 422 34.47 -7.83 6.47
C ASN A 422 35.51 -8.79 5.86
N ARG A 423 35.49 -10.08 6.24
CA ARG A 423 36.37 -11.11 5.65
C ARG A 423 36.20 -11.19 4.14
N ALA A 424 34.97 -11.23 3.64
CA ALA A 424 34.71 -11.30 2.20
C ALA A 424 35.23 -10.07 1.44
N ARG A 425 35.20 -8.89 2.08
CA ARG A 425 35.70 -7.64 1.51
C ARG A 425 37.23 -7.59 1.44
N VAL A 426 37.92 -8.04 2.49
CA VAL A 426 39.38 -7.92 2.62
C VAL A 426 40.13 -9.12 2.01
N LEU A 427 39.60 -10.34 2.11
CA LEU A 427 40.20 -11.55 1.54
C LEU A 427 39.62 -11.86 0.16
N LYS A 428 40.16 -11.21 -0.88
CA LYS A 428 39.78 -11.44 -2.28
C LYS A 428 40.60 -12.56 -2.90
N GLY A 429 39.96 -13.60 -3.43
CA GLY A 429 40.64 -14.71 -4.11
C GLY A 429 40.08 -16.08 -3.71
N ASN A 430 40.30 -17.10 -4.55
CA ASN A 430 39.72 -18.43 -4.38
C ASN A 430 40.77 -19.56 -4.33
N SER A 431 42.04 -19.24 -4.08
CA SER A 431 43.07 -20.28 -3.93
C SER A 431 42.85 -21.09 -2.63
N PRO A 432 43.46 -22.29 -2.51
CA PRO A 432 43.45 -23.06 -1.27
C PRO A 432 43.88 -22.23 -0.06
N TYR A 433 44.95 -21.44 -0.19
CA TYR A 433 45.43 -20.53 0.85
C TYR A 433 44.36 -19.53 1.34
N HIS A 434 43.59 -18.93 0.43
CA HIS A 434 42.50 -18.02 0.84
C HIS A 434 41.40 -18.77 1.62
N SER A 435 41.17 -20.04 1.30
CA SER A 435 40.18 -20.86 2.01
C SER A 435 40.67 -21.22 3.41
N ASP A 436 41.96 -21.52 3.56
CA ASP A 436 42.59 -21.83 4.85
C ASP A 436 42.56 -20.63 5.80
N VAL A 437 42.98 -19.45 5.32
CA VAL A 437 42.92 -18.20 6.11
C VAL A 437 41.47 -17.88 6.52
N ARG A 438 40.48 -18.07 5.63
CA ARG A 438 39.06 -17.88 5.97
C ARG A 438 38.59 -18.85 7.05
N ALA A 439 38.99 -20.12 6.96
CA ALA A 439 38.63 -21.13 7.96
C ALA A 439 39.27 -20.80 9.32
N GLN A 440 40.50 -20.29 9.32
CA GLN A 440 41.21 -19.91 10.52
C GLN A 440 40.61 -18.69 11.21
N LEU A 441 40.36 -17.61 10.47
CA LEU A 441 39.66 -16.44 11.02
C LEU A 441 38.27 -16.81 11.55
N ARG A 442 37.56 -17.73 10.89
CA ARG A 442 36.28 -18.23 11.41
C ARG A 442 36.43 -18.96 12.76
N ARG A 443 37.52 -19.71 12.97
CA ARG A 443 37.78 -20.35 14.28
C ARG A 443 38.10 -19.29 15.34
N LEU A 444 38.98 -18.33 15.03
CA LEU A 444 39.27 -17.21 15.94
C LEU A 444 37.99 -16.48 16.35
N GLU A 445 37.13 -16.14 15.39
CA GLU A 445 35.85 -15.48 15.64
C GLU A 445 34.94 -16.27 16.59
N LEU A 446 34.86 -17.60 16.43
CA LEU A 446 34.09 -18.44 17.36
C LEU A 446 34.68 -18.40 18.77
N SER A 447 36.00 -18.55 18.89
CA SER A 447 36.69 -18.48 20.19
C SER A 447 36.50 -17.12 20.87
N LEU A 448 36.50 -16.02 20.11
CA LEU A 448 36.25 -14.68 20.63
C LEU A 448 34.83 -14.52 21.19
N ILE A 449 33.82 -15.16 20.57
CA ILE A 449 32.44 -15.12 21.06
C ILE A 449 32.27 -15.93 22.36
N GLU A 450 33.04 -17.00 22.54
CA GLU A 450 33.00 -17.88 23.71
C GLU A 450 33.82 -17.34 24.88
N THR A 451 34.75 -16.43 24.62
CA THR A 451 35.63 -15.85 25.63
C THR A 451 34.87 -14.85 26.53
N THR A 452 35.06 -14.98 27.83
CA THR A 452 34.47 -14.10 28.86
C THR A 452 35.46 -13.10 29.47
N SER A 453 36.76 -13.23 29.16
CA SER A 453 37.84 -12.35 29.63
C SER A 453 38.41 -11.52 28.48
N TYR A 454 38.50 -10.20 28.67
CA TYR A 454 39.08 -9.29 27.70
C TYR A 454 40.55 -9.64 27.38
N ASP A 455 41.34 -9.97 28.39
CA ASP A 455 42.77 -10.28 28.22
C ASP A 455 42.97 -11.56 27.40
N ASN A 456 42.16 -12.59 27.66
CA ASN A 456 42.18 -13.82 26.87
C ASN A 456 41.79 -13.54 25.42
N ALA A 457 40.79 -12.68 25.19
CA ALA A 457 40.37 -12.30 23.85
C ALA A 457 41.49 -11.54 23.10
N GLN A 458 42.21 -10.65 23.78
CA GLN A 458 43.37 -9.95 23.22
C GLN A 458 44.50 -10.92 22.88
N GLN A 459 44.78 -11.91 23.74
CA GLN A 459 45.78 -12.94 23.47
C GLN A 459 45.44 -13.77 22.23
N LEU A 460 44.18 -14.19 22.07
CA LEU A 460 43.73 -14.90 20.86
C LEU A 460 43.98 -14.09 19.58
N VAL A 461 43.70 -12.79 19.60
CA VAL A 461 43.96 -11.89 18.46
C VAL A 461 45.46 -11.74 18.20
N ALA A 462 46.26 -11.58 19.26
CA ALA A 462 47.71 -11.43 19.14
C ALA A 462 48.38 -12.68 18.58
N MET A 463 47.96 -13.87 19.03
CA MET A 463 48.46 -15.15 18.52
C MET A 463 48.17 -15.31 17.02
N GLU A 464 46.94 -15.04 16.59
CA GLU A 464 46.58 -15.13 15.17
C GLU A 464 47.37 -14.12 14.33
N ARG A 465 47.55 -12.89 14.83
CA ARG A 465 48.35 -11.88 14.15
C ARG A 465 49.79 -12.32 13.97
N SER A 466 50.44 -12.80 15.03
CA SER A 466 51.82 -13.26 15.00
C SER A 466 52.02 -14.42 14.01
N LEU A 467 51.06 -15.35 13.95
CA LEU A 467 51.10 -16.43 12.97
C LEU A 467 51.01 -15.90 11.53
N LEU A 468 50.04 -15.02 11.24
CA LEU A 468 49.89 -14.47 9.89
C LEU A 468 51.10 -13.63 9.47
N GLU A 469 51.72 -12.90 10.40
CA GLU A 469 52.96 -12.16 10.18
C GLU A 469 54.14 -13.10 9.89
N SER A 470 54.24 -14.24 10.59
CA SER A 470 55.30 -15.24 10.34
C SER A 470 55.21 -15.86 8.95
N LEU A 471 53.99 -16.00 8.41
CA LEU A 471 53.77 -16.50 7.04
C LEU A 471 54.22 -15.49 5.98
N LEU A 472 54.20 -14.18 6.27
CA LEU A 472 54.70 -13.15 5.35
C LEU A 472 56.23 -13.19 5.22
N VAL A 473 56.94 -13.67 6.23
CA VAL A 473 58.42 -13.74 6.26
C VAL A 473 58.95 -14.94 5.45
N LEU A 474 58.11 -15.94 5.15
CA LEU A 474 58.50 -17.14 4.40
C LEU A 474 58.36 -17.00 2.87
N ASP A 475 57.75 -15.91 2.39
CA ASP A 475 57.54 -15.59 0.96
C ASP A 475 58.49 -14.48 0.44
N GLY A 476 59.45 -14.03 1.26
CA GLY A 476 60.55 -13.13 0.86
C GLY A 476 61.88 -13.86 0.93
#